data_AF-A0A7Y5EWV1-F1
#
_entry.id   AF-A0A7Y5EWV1-F1
#
_cell.length_a   1.000
_cell.length_b   1.000
_cell.length_c   1.000
_cell.angle_alpha   90.00
_cell.angle_beta   90.00
_cell.angle_gamma   90.00
#
_symmetry.space_group_name_H-M   'P 1'
#
loop_
_entity.id
_entity.type
_entity.pdbx_description
1 polymer ?
#
loop_
_entity_poly.entity_id
_entity_poly.type
_entity_poly.pdbx_seq_one_letter_code
_entity_poly.pdbx_strand_id
1 'polypeptide(L)'
;MEEEPLYEEKKTPAGFLVKVRLAKMTYVVFTSRGPEIPKGSKNNSIIVPVPRIVFLGEDFDLSHFHTGELSFVSVKAGKMVIPYQHGGSKEVKTIFLNSGSGSDILPIIIYHFKKTQDFIVGSELNNEFHHLVIDEDFPRQEMVSLKIRFPTLNILIIKRKIVAQAKDSSAENSVTTEKDVVNSDKVRATDIIASGSNLNMYSENPVFLARIHLRNMELDKVRQILLDFKLTQEDVVFIRTFLTVMLKNENNKEELRANKEKIQILDEIFRLAILIFQKEVLEFEVELDKGFSKEVANMIYALLEKSQEETTNEEDGIMFWEWKYRTKRMVAA
;
A
#
# COMPACT_ATOMS: atom_id res chain seq x y z
N MET A 1 32.53 -18.66 -24.80
CA MET A 1 31.96 -17.61 -23.94
C MET A 1 31.58 -16.48 -24.86
N GLU A 2 30.33 -16.46 -25.28
CA GLU A 2 29.78 -15.35 -26.07
C GLU A 2 29.63 -14.17 -25.11
N GLU A 3 30.21 -13.02 -25.45
CA GLU A 3 30.03 -11.79 -24.68
C GLU A 3 28.54 -11.42 -24.77
N GLU A 4 27.82 -11.49 -23.65
CA GLU A 4 26.43 -11.03 -23.59
C GLU A 4 26.38 -9.57 -24.08
N PRO A 5 25.48 -9.23 -25.02
CA PRO A 5 25.42 -7.89 -25.56
C PRO A 5 25.13 -6.90 -24.42
N LEU A 6 26.07 -5.98 -24.16
CA LEU A 6 25.93 -4.97 -23.09
C LEU A 6 24.71 -4.05 -23.32
N TYR A 7 24.26 -3.96 -24.58
CA TYR A 7 23.14 -3.15 -25.02
C TYR A 7 22.31 -3.86 -26.09
N GLU A 8 21.00 -3.65 -26.03
CA GLU A 8 20.08 -3.98 -27.11
C GLU A 8 19.59 -2.69 -27.76
N GLU A 9 19.72 -2.59 -29.09
CA GLU A 9 19.36 -1.39 -29.84
C GLU A 9 18.24 -1.72 -30.84
N LYS A 10 17.19 -0.91 -30.83
CA LYS A 10 16.05 -1.07 -31.73
C LYS A 10 15.72 0.24 -32.42
N LYS A 11 15.83 0.23 -33.74
CA LYS A 11 15.35 1.34 -34.58
C LYS A 11 13.85 1.16 -34.80
N THR A 12 13.09 2.20 -34.52
CA THR A 12 11.64 2.17 -34.64
C THR A 12 11.17 2.62 -36.03
N PRO A 13 9.97 2.21 -36.48
CA PRO A 13 9.39 2.67 -37.74
C PRO A 13 9.26 4.19 -37.87
N ALA A 14 8.96 4.90 -36.78
CA ALA A 14 8.89 6.37 -36.79
C ALA A 14 10.26 7.07 -36.76
N GLY A 15 11.37 6.32 -36.80
CA GLY A 15 12.72 6.86 -36.92
C GLY A 15 13.43 7.14 -35.60
N PHE A 16 12.91 6.64 -34.48
CA PHE A 16 13.60 6.70 -33.18
C PHE A 16 14.61 5.56 -33.04
N LEU A 17 15.60 5.74 -32.18
CA LEU A 17 16.52 4.69 -31.76
C LEU A 17 16.35 4.46 -30.26
N VAL A 18 15.86 3.28 -29.89
CA VAL A 18 15.70 2.87 -28.49
C VAL A 18 16.89 2.01 -28.12
N LYS A 19 17.67 2.45 -27.13
CA LYS A 19 18.83 1.72 -26.61
C LYS A 19 18.57 1.27 -25.19
N VAL A 20 18.60 -0.05 -24.97
CA VAL A 20 18.38 -0.70 -23.67
C VAL A 20 19.72 -1.20 -23.14
N ARG A 21 20.05 -0.85 -21.90
CA ARG A 21 21.18 -1.39 -21.15
C ARG A 21 20.70 -2.59 -20.34
N LEU A 22 21.03 -3.80 -20.79
CA LEU A 22 20.51 -5.05 -20.21
C LEU A 22 20.96 -5.23 -18.75
N ALA A 23 22.21 -4.91 -18.41
CA ALA A 23 22.74 -5.04 -17.05
C ALA A 23 22.01 -4.19 -15.98
N LYS A 24 21.37 -3.07 -16.37
CA LYS A 24 20.64 -2.19 -15.45
C LYS A 24 19.14 -2.12 -15.73
N MET A 25 18.67 -2.79 -16.78
CA MET A 25 17.31 -2.66 -17.31
C MET A 25 16.84 -1.20 -17.38
N THR A 26 17.65 -0.37 -18.03
CA THR A 26 17.34 1.04 -18.30
C THR A 26 17.40 1.29 -19.79
N TYR A 27 16.61 2.22 -20.30
CA TYR A 27 16.61 2.59 -21.71
C TYR A 27 16.73 4.10 -21.91
N VAL A 28 17.20 4.46 -23.11
CA VAL A 28 17.28 5.83 -23.62
C VAL A 28 16.68 5.84 -25.02
N VAL A 29 15.84 6.84 -25.28
CA VAL A 29 15.26 7.06 -26.60
C VAL A 29 16.02 8.19 -27.29
N PHE A 30 16.48 7.95 -28.51
CA PHE A 30 17.11 8.95 -29.35
C PHE A 30 16.19 9.35 -30.49
N THR A 31 16.04 10.66 -30.67
CA THR A 31 15.37 11.30 -31.80
C THR A 31 16.42 11.74 -32.84
N SER A 32 15.96 12.22 -33.99
CA SER A 32 16.83 12.87 -34.99
C SER A 32 17.55 14.13 -34.46
N ARG A 33 17.09 14.72 -33.35
CA ARG A 33 17.68 15.91 -32.72
C ARG A 33 18.52 15.59 -31.48
N GLY A 34 18.70 14.32 -31.14
CA GLY A 34 19.40 13.88 -29.93
C GLY A 34 18.50 13.11 -28.94
N PRO A 35 18.99 12.84 -27.73
CA PRO A 35 18.25 12.05 -26.74
C PRO A 35 16.97 12.77 -26.29
N GLU A 36 15.88 12.02 -26.22
CA GLU A 36 14.61 12.48 -25.68
C GLU A 36 14.64 12.45 -24.15
N ILE A 37 14.01 13.44 -23.52
CA ILE A 37 13.67 13.40 -22.09
C ILE A 37 12.19 13.06 -21.99
N PRO A 38 11.81 11.85 -21.51
CA PRO A 38 10.40 11.48 -21.39
C PRO A 38 9.66 12.38 -20.41
N LYS A 39 8.43 12.76 -20.77
CA LYS A 39 7.57 13.60 -19.92
C LYS A 39 7.24 12.88 -18.62
N GLY A 40 7.59 13.48 -17.49
CA GLY A 40 7.40 12.89 -16.16
C GLY A 40 8.59 12.09 -15.65
N SER A 41 9.75 12.12 -16.32
CA SER A 41 10.96 11.49 -15.80
C SER A 41 11.44 12.18 -14.51
N LYS A 42 11.84 11.38 -13.51
CA LYS A 42 12.43 11.91 -12.27
C LYS A 42 13.72 12.68 -12.64
N ASN A 43 13.81 13.92 -12.17
CA ASN A 43 14.95 14.82 -12.40
C ASN A 43 15.26 15.15 -13.87
N ASN A 44 14.27 15.07 -14.78
CA ASN A 44 14.48 15.31 -16.22
C ASN A 44 15.57 14.42 -16.84
N SER A 45 15.74 13.21 -16.30
CA SER A 45 16.72 12.24 -16.80
C SER A 45 16.33 11.70 -18.18
N ILE A 46 17.33 11.53 -19.05
CA ILE A 46 17.22 10.80 -20.32
C ILE A 46 17.24 9.28 -20.13
N ILE A 47 17.74 8.82 -18.97
CA ILE A 47 17.82 7.40 -18.61
C ILE A 47 16.55 7.06 -17.84
N VAL A 48 15.76 6.13 -18.38
CA VAL A 48 14.50 5.69 -17.80
C VAL A 48 14.55 4.18 -17.50
N PRO A 49 14.09 3.72 -16.32
CA PRO A 49 13.99 2.29 -16.05
C PRO A 49 12.99 1.63 -17.00
N VAL A 50 13.30 0.41 -17.45
CA VAL A 50 12.36 -0.39 -18.25
C VAL A 50 11.15 -0.74 -17.37
N PRO A 51 9.92 -0.39 -17.77
CA PRO A 51 8.72 -0.70 -16.99
C PRO A 51 8.55 -2.20 -16.81
N ARG A 52 8.42 -2.62 -15.55
CA ARG A 52 8.09 -4.00 -15.17
C ARG A 52 6.63 -4.10 -14.80
N ILE A 53 5.91 -4.95 -15.53
CA ILE A 53 4.46 -5.06 -15.48
C ILE A 53 4.11 -6.48 -15.08
N VAL A 54 3.28 -6.61 -14.07
CA VAL A 54 2.94 -7.89 -13.48
C VAL A 54 1.47 -8.16 -13.71
N PHE A 55 1.15 -9.34 -14.23
CA PHE A 55 -0.21 -9.87 -14.24
C PHE A 55 -0.32 -10.90 -13.14
N LEU A 56 -1.36 -10.77 -12.31
CA LEU A 56 -1.59 -11.63 -11.16
C LEU A 56 -2.95 -12.30 -11.27
N GLY A 57 -2.96 -13.62 -11.39
CA GLY A 57 -4.15 -14.45 -11.48
C GLY A 57 -4.00 -15.61 -12.47
N GLU A 58 -4.78 -16.67 -12.26
CA GLU A 58 -4.73 -17.88 -13.08
C GLU A 58 -5.41 -17.70 -14.45
N ASP A 59 -6.36 -16.77 -14.55
CA ASP A 59 -7.18 -16.56 -15.74
C ASP A 59 -6.51 -15.72 -16.83
N PHE A 60 -5.29 -15.23 -16.60
CA PHE A 60 -4.50 -14.47 -17.58
C PHE A 60 -3.74 -15.40 -18.52
N ASP A 61 -3.96 -15.22 -19.82
CA ASP A 61 -3.12 -15.83 -20.87
C ASP A 61 -2.27 -14.74 -21.53
N LEU A 62 -0.95 -14.91 -21.33
CA LEU A 62 0.11 -14.05 -21.83
C LEU A 62 1.07 -14.81 -22.76
N SER A 63 0.63 -15.90 -23.38
CA SER A 63 1.43 -16.74 -24.30
C SER A 63 2.10 -15.98 -25.44
N HIS A 64 1.61 -14.78 -25.79
CA HIS A 64 2.25 -13.88 -26.75
C HIS A 64 3.55 -13.24 -26.26
N PHE A 65 3.86 -13.33 -24.95
CA PHE A 65 5.04 -12.77 -24.32
C PHE A 65 5.91 -13.86 -23.70
N HIS A 66 7.23 -13.69 -23.83
CA HIS A 66 8.20 -14.43 -23.03
C HIS A 66 8.28 -13.77 -21.65
N THR A 67 7.68 -14.41 -20.64
CA THR A 67 7.61 -13.87 -19.28
C THR A 67 8.99 -13.72 -18.67
N GLY A 68 9.28 -12.57 -18.08
CA GLY A 68 10.58 -12.26 -17.46
C GLY A 68 11.63 -11.76 -18.44
N GLU A 69 11.33 -11.71 -19.74
CA GLU A 69 12.26 -11.25 -20.78
C GLU A 69 11.91 -9.86 -21.31
N LEU A 70 12.88 -9.22 -21.96
CA LEU A 70 12.68 -7.93 -22.61
C LEU A 70 11.74 -8.09 -23.81
N SER A 71 10.67 -7.32 -23.81
CA SER A 71 9.70 -7.26 -24.90
C SER A 71 9.54 -5.82 -25.38
N PHE A 72 9.15 -5.64 -26.63
CA PHE A 72 8.89 -4.31 -27.18
C PHE A 72 7.43 -4.19 -27.58
N VAL A 73 6.77 -3.15 -27.11
CA VAL A 73 5.36 -2.88 -27.39
C VAL A 73 5.19 -1.60 -28.19
N SER A 74 4.13 -1.56 -28.98
CA SER A 74 3.75 -0.35 -29.72
C SER A 74 3.23 0.71 -28.76
N VAL A 75 3.57 1.97 -29.04
CA VAL A 75 3.07 3.15 -28.36
C VAL A 75 2.13 3.87 -29.32
N LYS A 76 0.88 4.08 -28.88
CA LYS A 76 -0.13 4.83 -29.64
C LYS A 76 -0.57 6.03 -28.80
N ALA A 77 -0.51 7.23 -29.38
CA ALA A 77 -0.87 8.48 -28.71
C ALA A 77 -0.21 8.68 -27.31
N GLY A 78 1.07 8.30 -27.18
CA GLY A 78 1.81 8.41 -25.91
C GLY A 78 1.43 7.38 -24.84
N LYS A 79 0.77 6.28 -25.24
CA LYS A 79 0.44 5.15 -24.37
C LYS A 79 1.00 3.84 -24.94
N MET A 80 1.73 3.08 -24.12
CA MET A 80 2.12 1.71 -24.41
C MET A 80 0.88 0.83 -24.49
N VAL A 81 0.77 0.03 -25.55
CA VAL A 81 -0.35 -0.87 -25.81
C VAL A 81 0.08 -2.29 -25.51
N ILE A 82 -0.51 -2.89 -24.48
CA ILE A 82 -0.11 -4.21 -23.97
C ILE A 82 -1.27 -5.19 -24.17
N PRO A 83 -1.17 -6.10 -25.15
CA PRO A 83 -2.20 -7.11 -25.36
C PRO A 83 -2.23 -8.14 -24.22
N TYR A 84 -3.40 -8.65 -23.89
CA TYR A 84 -3.59 -9.76 -22.96
C TYR A 84 -4.87 -10.52 -23.31
N GLN A 85 -4.92 -11.80 -22.93
CA GLN A 85 -6.14 -12.61 -22.97
C GLN A 85 -6.57 -12.96 -21.55
N HIS A 86 -7.87 -13.14 -21.33
CA HIS A 86 -8.42 -13.33 -20.00
C HIS A 86 -9.68 -14.22 -20.00
N GLY A 87 -9.76 -15.16 -19.05
CA GLY A 87 -10.95 -15.96 -18.77
C GLY A 87 -11.35 -16.92 -19.91
N GLY A 88 -10.37 -17.47 -20.63
CA GLY A 88 -10.60 -18.43 -21.73
C GLY A 88 -11.21 -17.84 -23.01
N SER A 89 -11.39 -16.51 -23.08
CA SER A 89 -11.80 -15.82 -24.30
C SER A 89 -10.65 -15.77 -25.31
N LYS A 90 -10.95 -16.05 -26.58
CA LYS A 90 -10.00 -15.84 -27.70
C LYS A 90 -9.84 -14.37 -28.09
N GLU A 91 -10.58 -13.48 -27.46
CA GLU A 91 -10.51 -12.04 -27.74
C GLU A 91 -9.29 -11.43 -27.04
N VAL A 92 -8.38 -10.86 -27.84
CA VAL A 92 -7.22 -10.12 -27.34
C VAL A 92 -7.66 -8.75 -26.87
N LYS A 93 -7.57 -8.52 -25.56
CA LYS A 93 -7.79 -7.22 -24.92
C LYS A 93 -6.49 -6.46 -24.84
N THR A 94 -6.55 -5.15 -24.58
CA THR A 94 -5.35 -4.30 -24.46
C THR A 94 -5.41 -3.42 -23.22
N ILE A 95 -4.25 -3.25 -22.58
CA ILE A 95 -4.01 -2.28 -21.50
C ILE A 95 -3.22 -1.12 -22.07
N PHE A 96 -3.58 0.09 -21.65
CA PHE A 96 -2.89 1.32 -22.04
C PHE A 96 -2.16 1.93 -20.85
N LEU A 97 -0.83 2.03 -20.94
CA LEU A 97 0.00 2.66 -19.91
C LEU A 97 0.67 3.91 -20.46
N ASN A 98 0.70 4.99 -19.69
CA ASN A 98 1.36 6.22 -20.13
C ASN A 98 2.86 5.99 -20.31
N SER A 99 3.40 6.32 -21.49
CA SER A 99 4.84 6.17 -21.78
C SER A 99 5.66 7.41 -21.44
N GLY A 100 5.06 8.60 -21.54
CA GLY A 100 5.78 9.89 -21.43
C GLY A 100 6.73 10.20 -22.61
N SER A 101 7.18 9.20 -23.37
CA SER A 101 8.00 9.32 -24.58
C SER A 101 7.13 9.38 -25.85
N GLY A 102 7.61 10.14 -26.84
CA GLY A 102 7.06 10.24 -28.19
C GLY A 102 7.47 9.10 -29.13
N SER A 103 8.31 8.16 -28.68
CA SER A 103 8.64 6.95 -29.44
C SER A 103 7.39 6.10 -29.71
N ASP A 104 7.32 5.50 -30.89
CA ASP A 104 6.27 4.57 -31.34
C ASP A 104 6.48 3.13 -30.85
N ILE A 105 7.66 2.79 -30.35
CA ILE A 105 7.96 1.48 -29.75
C ILE A 105 8.77 1.68 -28.48
N LEU A 106 8.43 0.97 -27.41
CA LEU A 106 9.15 1.03 -26.14
C LEU A 106 9.37 -0.35 -25.51
N PRO A 107 10.45 -0.51 -24.73
CA PRO A 107 10.76 -1.76 -24.05
C PRO A 107 9.92 -1.90 -22.77
N ILE A 108 9.49 -3.12 -22.48
CA ILE A 108 8.81 -3.51 -21.24
C ILE A 108 9.27 -4.91 -20.82
N ILE A 109 9.06 -5.27 -19.56
CA ILE A 109 9.22 -6.64 -19.06
C ILE A 109 7.90 -7.05 -18.43
N ILE A 110 7.36 -8.21 -18.85
CA ILE A 110 6.10 -8.73 -18.35
C ILE A 110 6.38 -9.94 -17.46
N TYR A 111 5.80 -9.95 -16.28
CA TYR A 111 5.78 -11.09 -15.38
C TYR A 111 4.35 -11.59 -15.21
N HIS A 112 4.21 -12.90 -15.05
CA HIS A 112 2.94 -13.55 -14.74
C HIS A 112 3.10 -14.37 -13.47
N PHE A 113 2.30 -14.06 -12.47
CA PHE A 113 2.19 -14.87 -11.26
C PHE A 113 0.76 -15.38 -11.11
N LYS A 114 0.62 -16.65 -10.75
CA LYS A 114 -0.69 -17.25 -10.52
C LYS A 114 -1.23 -16.89 -9.15
N LYS A 115 -0.35 -16.87 -8.13
CA LYS A 115 -0.70 -16.62 -6.73
C LYS A 115 0.04 -15.41 -6.18
N THR A 116 -0.60 -14.77 -5.21
CA THR A 116 -0.06 -13.59 -4.50
C THR A 116 1.25 -13.91 -3.77
N GLN A 117 1.39 -15.11 -3.23
CA GLN A 117 2.62 -15.57 -2.56
C GLN A 117 3.81 -15.61 -3.52
N ASP A 118 3.61 -16.14 -4.73
CA ASP A 118 4.67 -16.21 -5.75
C ASP A 118 5.11 -14.82 -6.18
N PHE A 119 4.16 -13.89 -6.29
CA PHE A 119 4.46 -12.47 -6.56
C PHE A 119 5.31 -11.83 -5.46
N ILE A 120 4.97 -12.08 -4.19
CA ILE A 120 5.72 -11.55 -3.05
C ILE A 120 7.16 -12.06 -3.07
N VAL A 121 7.36 -13.37 -3.20
CA VAL A 121 8.71 -13.97 -3.29
C VAL A 121 9.48 -13.41 -4.50
N GLY A 122 8.80 -13.27 -5.65
CA GLY A 122 9.40 -12.70 -6.86
C GLY A 122 9.81 -11.23 -6.71
N SER A 123 9.14 -10.46 -5.85
CA SER A 123 9.47 -9.07 -5.56
C SER A 123 10.68 -8.92 -4.62
N GLU A 124 10.87 -9.87 -3.70
CA GLU A 124 12.00 -9.90 -2.76
C GLU A 124 13.33 -10.22 -3.46
N LEU A 125 13.27 -10.83 -4.65
CA LEU A 125 14.42 -11.06 -5.54
C LEU A 125 14.89 -9.80 -6.29
N ASN A 126 14.68 -8.61 -5.71
CA ASN A 126 15.19 -7.30 -6.14
C ASN A 126 14.63 -6.78 -7.49
N ASN A 127 13.43 -7.20 -7.86
CA ASN A 127 12.71 -6.68 -9.02
C ASN A 127 11.69 -5.62 -8.59
N GLU A 128 12.02 -4.34 -8.78
CA GLU A 128 11.05 -3.26 -8.56
C GLU A 128 9.97 -3.30 -9.65
N PHE A 129 8.74 -3.66 -9.26
CA PHE A 129 7.57 -3.72 -10.13
C PHE A 129 6.83 -2.37 -10.14
N HIS A 130 6.43 -1.93 -11.33
CA HIS A 130 5.83 -0.61 -11.52
C HIS A 130 4.32 -0.67 -11.65
N HIS A 131 3.82 -1.70 -12.34
CA HIS A 131 2.40 -1.91 -12.60
C HIS A 131 1.99 -3.33 -12.22
N LEU A 132 0.86 -3.46 -11.56
CA LEU A 132 0.21 -4.73 -11.24
C LEU A 132 -1.17 -4.74 -11.88
N VAL A 133 -1.47 -5.78 -12.63
CA VAL A 133 -2.73 -6.01 -13.32
C VAL A 133 -3.43 -7.17 -12.61
N ILE A 134 -4.65 -6.93 -12.16
CA ILE A 134 -5.49 -7.90 -11.46
C ILE A 134 -6.89 -7.95 -12.07
N ASP A 135 -7.56 -9.09 -11.89
CA ASP A 135 -8.97 -9.26 -12.24
C ASP A 135 -9.89 -8.57 -11.20
N GLU A 136 -11.12 -8.28 -11.59
CA GLU A 136 -12.17 -7.71 -10.73
C GLU A 136 -12.55 -8.64 -9.57
N ASP A 137 -12.46 -9.95 -9.80
CA ASP A 137 -12.73 -10.99 -8.81
C ASP A 137 -11.60 -11.11 -7.76
N PHE A 138 -10.49 -10.39 -7.93
CA PHE A 138 -9.37 -10.43 -6.99
C PHE A 138 -9.76 -9.87 -5.61
N PRO A 139 -9.44 -10.57 -4.49
CA PRO A 139 -9.83 -10.13 -3.16
C PRO A 139 -9.32 -8.72 -2.84
N ARG A 140 -10.25 -7.79 -2.58
CA ARG A 140 -9.92 -6.39 -2.27
C ARG A 140 -9.01 -6.26 -1.05
N GLN A 141 -9.10 -7.18 -0.10
CA GLN A 141 -8.23 -7.24 1.09
C GLN A 141 -6.76 -7.52 0.71
N GLU A 142 -6.52 -8.47 -0.20
CA GLU A 142 -5.18 -8.76 -0.72
C GLU A 142 -4.64 -7.57 -1.51
N MET A 143 -5.48 -6.88 -2.29
CA MET A 143 -5.08 -5.68 -3.02
C MET A 143 -4.57 -4.57 -2.09
N VAL A 144 -5.23 -4.39 -0.93
CA VAL A 144 -4.78 -3.43 0.10
C VAL A 144 -3.44 -3.86 0.70
N SER A 145 -3.28 -5.15 1.02
CA SER A 145 -2.01 -5.70 1.53
C SER A 145 -0.85 -5.46 0.55
N LEU A 146 -1.08 -5.71 -0.75
CA LEU A 146 -0.09 -5.45 -1.80
C LEU A 146 0.25 -3.95 -1.92
N LYS A 147 -0.74 -3.06 -1.80
CA LYS A 147 -0.49 -1.62 -1.86
C LYS A 147 0.24 -1.08 -0.63
N ILE A 148 0.09 -1.72 0.53
CA ILE A 148 0.86 -1.42 1.75
C ILE A 148 2.32 -1.87 1.59
N ARG A 149 2.53 -3.11 1.14
CA ARG A 149 3.87 -3.68 0.97
C ARG A 149 4.65 -3.01 -0.17
N PHE A 150 3.95 -2.59 -1.23
CA PHE A 150 4.54 -1.92 -2.39
C PHE A 150 3.83 -0.57 -2.69
N PRO A 151 4.15 0.51 -1.96
CA PRO A 151 3.47 1.80 -2.10
C PRO A 151 3.56 2.41 -3.52
N THR A 152 4.68 2.19 -4.19
CA THR A 152 4.99 2.69 -5.54
C THR A 152 4.30 1.91 -6.66
N LEU A 153 3.70 0.75 -6.34
CA LEU A 153 3.04 -0.14 -7.31
C LEU A 153 1.70 0.44 -7.76
N ASN A 154 1.52 0.62 -9.07
CA ASN A 154 0.25 1.05 -9.65
C ASN A 154 -0.63 -0.16 -9.97
N ILE A 155 -1.76 -0.30 -9.27
CA ILE A 155 -2.67 -1.44 -9.44
C ILE A 155 -3.76 -1.07 -10.46
N LEU A 156 -3.93 -1.94 -11.46
CA LEU A 156 -4.91 -1.83 -12.52
C LEU A 156 -5.89 -3.00 -12.42
N ILE A 157 -7.17 -2.68 -12.25
CA ILE A 157 -8.24 -3.67 -12.16
C ILE A 157 -8.90 -3.79 -13.52
N ILE A 158 -8.98 -5.00 -14.05
CA ILE A 158 -9.70 -5.31 -15.28
C ILE A 158 -11.12 -5.71 -14.91
N LYS A 159 -12.12 -5.03 -15.49
CA LYS A 159 -13.52 -5.40 -15.31
C LYS A 159 -13.95 -6.48 -16.29
N ARG A 160 -14.72 -7.46 -15.82
CA ARG A 160 -15.38 -8.43 -16.71
C ARG A 160 -16.60 -7.74 -17.33
N LYS A 161 -16.59 -7.55 -18.64
CA LYS A 161 -17.74 -7.01 -19.37
C LYS A 161 -18.87 -8.04 -19.32
N ILE A 162 -19.84 -7.88 -18.43
CA ILE A 162 -21.08 -8.66 -18.45
C ILE A 162 -21.85 -8.19 -19.69
N VAL A 163 -21.89 -9.01 -20.74
CA VAL A 163 -22.82 -8.82 -21.87
C VAL A 163 -24.20 -9.26 -21.37
N ALA A 164 -24.85 -8.41 -20.59
CA ALA A 164 -26.26 -8.57 -20.28
C ALA A 164 -27.06 -8.12 -21.50
N GLN A 165 -27.60 -9.09 -22.23
CA GLN A 165 -28.72 -8.86 -23.15
C GLN A 165 -29.90 -8.30 -22.34
N ALA A 166 -30.23 -7.03 -22.55
CA ALA A 166 -31.56 -6.50 -22.28
C ALA A 166 -31.90 -5.54 -23.42
N LYS A 167 -32.88 -5.97 -24.22
CA LYS A 167 -33.52 -5.21 -25.29
C LYS A 167 -34.25 -3.98 -24.72
N ASP A 168 -34.21 -2.90 -25.51
CA ASP A 168 -35.16 -1.78 -25.60
C ASP A 168 -35.38 -0.96 -24.31
N SER A 169 -35.16 0.36 -24.23
CA SER A 169 -35.43 1.41 -25.23
C SER A 169 -34.73 2.73 -24.83
N SER A 170 -34.64 3.65 -25.81
CA SER A 170 -34.24 5.07 -25.80
C SER A 170 -32.75 5.42 -25.82
N ALA A 171 -32.21 5.36 -27.04
CA ALA A 171 -31.24 6.33 -27.58
C ALA A 171 -31.84 7.76 -27.52
N GLU A 172 -31.12 8.88 -27.48
CA GLU A 172 -29.86 9.25 -28.12
C GLU A 172 -29.15 10.35 -27.31
N ASN A 173 -27.84 10.18 -27.06
CA ASN A 173 -26.83 11.20 -27.36
C ASN A 173 -25.44 10.58 -27.15
N SER A 174 -24.95 10.00 -28.24
CA SER A 174 -23.66 9.38 -28.39
C SER A 174 -22.55 10.43 -28.50
N VAL A 175 -21.64 10.45 -27.52
CA VAL A 175 -20.24 10.80 -27.74
C VAL A 175 -19.37 9.71 -27.09
N THR A 176 -18.75 8.93 -27.97
CA THR A 176 -17.62 8.03 -27.76
C THR A 176 -16.53 8.62 -26.85
N THR A 177 -16.06 7.86 -25.85
CA THR A 177 -14.62 7.54 -25.62
C THR A 177 -14.39 6.72 -24.34
N GLU A 178 -14.06 5.45 -24.56
CA GLU A 178 -13.05 4.62 -23.85
C GLU A 178 -12.58 5.11 -22.47
N LYS A 179 -13.16 4.55 -21.41
CA LYS A 179 -12.59 4.57 -20.05
C LYS A 179 -12.91 3.26 -19.33
N ASP A 180 -12.30 2.16 -19.77
CA ASP A 180 -12.42 0.85 -19.09
C ASP A 180 -11.15 0.44 -18.34
N VAL A 181 -10.27 1.41 -18.04
CA VAL A 181 -9.23 1.27 -17.02
C VAL A 181 -9.41 2.42 -16.03
N VAL A 182 -9.94 2.10 -14.85
CA VAL A 182 -10.06 3.08 -13.77
C VAL A 182 -8.66 3.34 -13.24
N ASN A 183 -8.05 4.45 -13.65
CA ASN A 183 -6.77 4.89 -13.10
C ASN A 183 -7.00 5.30 -11.64
N SER A 184 -6.44 4.53 -10.70
CA SER A 184 -6.80 4.57 -9.28
C SER A 184 -6.16 5.71 -8.48
N ASP A 185 -5.72 6.80 -9.12
CA ASP A 185 -5.32 8.01 -8.37
C ASP A 185 -6.49 8.63 -7.58
N LYS A 186 -7.73 8.15 -7.80
CA LYS A 186 -8.93 8.55 -7.07
C LYS A 186 -9.61 7.45 -6.25
N VAL A 187 -9.11 6.21 -6.23
CA VAL A 187 -9.63 5.18 -5.31
C VAL A 187 -8.69 5.14 -4.10
N ARG A 188 -8.89 6.07 -3.18
CA ARG A 188 -8.28 5.96 -1.86
C ARG A 188 -8.89 4.73 -1.20
N ALA A 189 -8.13 4.00 -0.39
CA ALA A 189 -8.60 2.88 0.45
C ALA A 189 -9.81 3.24 1.37
N THR A 190 -10.23 4.51 1.34
CA THR A 190 -11.27 5.15 2.13
C THR A 190 -12.67 4.98 1.55
N ASP A 191 -12.80 4.67 0.26
CA ASP A 191 -14.12 4.58 -0.41
C ASP A 191 -14.76 3.19 -0.28
N ILE A 192 -14.03 2.23 0.30
CA ILE A 192 -14.45 0.82 0.46
C ILE A 192 -15.23 0.58 1.78
N ILE A 193 -15.19 1.53 2.72
CA ILE A 193 -15.65 1.29 4.11
C ILE A 193 -17.17 1.49 4.29
N ALA A 194 -17.89 2.02 3.29
CA ALA A 194 -19.36 2.04 3.33
C ALA A 194 -19.99 0.63 3.25
N SER A 195 -19.21 -0.41 2.91
CA SER A 195 -19.72 -1.77 2.61
C SER A 195 -19.43 -2.83 3.69
N GLY A 196 -19.07 -2.45 4.92
CA GLY A 196 -19.34 -3.27 6.11
C GLY A 196 -18.51 -4.55 6.32
N SER A 197 -17.26 -4.64 5.86
CA SER A 197 -16.40 -5.81 6.16
C SER A 197 -15.53 -5.60 7.41
N ASN A 198 -15.56 -6.55 8.34
CA ASN A 198 -14.75 -6.60 9.56
C ASN A 198 -13.24 -6.57 9.28
N LEU A 199 -12.66 -5.36 9.38
CA LEU A 199 -11.26 -5.03 9.14
C LEU A 199 -10.29 -5.70 10.13
N ASN A 200 -10.76 -6.03 11.33
CA ASN A 200 -9.96 -6.57 12.44
C ASN A 200 -9.39 -7.98 12.16
N MET A 201 -9.90 -8.70 11.16
CA MET A 201 -9.52 -10.12 10.95
C MET A 201 -8.33 -10.32 9.99
N TYR A 202 -7.87 -9.28 9.28
CA TYR A 202 -6.89 -9.45 8.18
C TYR A 202 -5.83 -8.35 8.04
N SER A 203 -5.84 -7.31 8.86
CA SER A 203 -4.80 -6.27 8.82
C SER A 203 -3.71 -6.60 9.84
N GLU A 204 -2.56 -7.08 9.37
CA GLU A 204 -1.37 -7.29 10.21
C GLU A 204 -0.69 -5.98 10.63
N ASN A 205 -1.14 -4.81 10.14
CA ASN A 205 -0.52 -3.53 10.43
C ASN A 205 -1.34 -2.71 11.46
N PRO A 206 -0.86 -2.58 12.71
CA PRO A 206 -1.59 -1.93 13.79
C PRO A 206 -1.74 -0.42 13.60
N VAL A 207 -0.77 0.26 12.97
CA VAL A 207 -0.81 1.71 12.72
C VAL A 207 -1.91 2.07 11.72
N PHE A 208 -2.10 1.23 10.72
CA PHE A 208 -3.16 1.42 9.72
C PHE A 208 -4.54 1.22 10.32
N LEU A 209 -4.72 0.15 11.12
CA LEU A 209 -5.96 -0.08 11.87
C LEU A 209 -6.30 1.11 12.77
N ALA A 210 -5.32 1.59 13.53
CA ALA A 210 -5.49 2.74 14.40
C ALA A 210 -5.93 3.98 13.61
N ARG A 211 -5.29 4.26 12.46
CA ARG A 211 -5.66 5.39 11.60
C ARG A 211 -7.10 5.28 11.09
N ILE A 212 -7.56 4.09 10.74
CA ILE A 212 -8.94 3.87 10.28
C ILE A 212 -9.92 4.08 11.42
N HIS A 213 -9.71 3.43 12.55
CA HIS A 213 -10.60 3.55 13.71
C HIS A 213 -10.66 4.99 14.22
N LEU A 214 -9.53 5.70 14.25
CA LEU A 214 -9.48 7.13 14.61
C LEU A 214 -10.28 8.01 13.66
N ARG A 215 -10.25 7.73 12.35
CA ARG A 215 -11.06 8.47 11.37
C ARG A 215 -12.56 8.20 11.54
N ASN A 216 -12.93 6.98 11.90
CA ASN A 216 -14.32 6.58 12.15
C ASN A 216 -14.79 6.90 13.57
N MET A 217 -13.94 7.55 14.39
CA MET A 217 -14.20 7.85 15.81
C MET A 217 -14.47 6.61 16.68
N GLU A 218 -13.95 5.45 16.29
CA GLU A 218 -14.05 4.18 17.03
C GLU A 218 -12.91 4.06 18.07
N LEU A 219 -12.90 4.96 19.06
CA LEU A 219 -11.80 5.10 20.03
C LEU A 219 -11.55 3.82 20.85
N ASP A 220 -12.59 3.05 21.16
CA ASP A 220 -12.45 1.79 21.89
C ASP A 220 -11.67 0.72 21.10
N LYS A 221 -11.82 0.70 19.78
CA LYS A 221 -11.03 -0.21 18.92
C LYS A 221 -9.58 0.23 18.83
N VAL A 222 -9.31 1.54 18.82
CA VAL A 222 -7.93 2.05 18.89
C VAL A 222 -7.26 1.67 20.21
N ARG A 223 -8.01 1.70 21.32
CA ARG A 223 -7.54 1.23 22.62
C ARG A 223 -7.18 -0.25 22.60
N GLN A 224 -8.03 -1.09 21.98
CA GLN A 224 -7.80 -2.54 21.87
C GLN A 224 -6.51 -2.90 21.11
N ILE A 225 -6.06 -2.07 20.16
CA ILE A 225 -4.83 -2.32 19.38
C ILE A 225 -3.59 -2.51 20.28
N LEU A 226 -3.50 -1.78 21.40
CA LEU A 226 -2.38 -1.93 22.35
C LEU A 226 -2.31 -3.35 22.96
N LEU A 227 -3.45 -4.01 23.13
CA LEU A 227 -3.55 -5.33 23.74
C LEU A 227 -3.53 -6.44 22.69
N ASP A 228 -4.17 -6.25 21.55
CA ASP A 228 -4.35 -7.30 20.54
C ASP A 228 -3.12 -7.50 19.65
N PHE A 229 -2.25 -6.48 19.51
CA PHE A 229 -1.10 -6.53 18.60
C PHE A 229 0.23 -6.46 19.35
N LYS A 230 1.27 -7.09 18.78
CA LYS A 230 2.66 -6.83 19.18
C LYS A 230 3.12 -5.55 18.51
N LEU A 231 3.14 -4.45 19.25
CA LEU A 231 3.50 -3.13 18.74
C LEU A 231 4.99 -2.88 18.90
N THR A 232 5.61 -2.26 17.91
CA THR A 232 6.92 -1.64 18.07
C THR A 232 6.78 -0.24 18.66
N GLN A 233 7.87 0.30 19.23
CA GLN A 233 7.90 1.67 19.72
C GLN A 233 7.52 2.68 18.62
N GLU A 234 8.02 2.47 17.40
CA GLU A 234 7.72 3.33 16.25
C GLU A 234 6.22 3.34 15.94
N ASP A 235 5.55 2.19 16.00
CA ASP A 235 4.11 2.09 15.75
C ASP A 235 3.30 2.95 16.74
N VAL A 236 3.65 2.89 18.02
CA VAL A 236 2.95 3.62 19.10
C VAL A 236 3.17 5.13 18.94
N VAL A 237 4.39 5.56 18.60
CA VAL A 237 4.71 6.96 18.30
C VAL A 237 3.92 7.46 17.09
N PHE A 238 3.79 6.63 16.06
CA PHE A 238 3.02 6.97 14.86
C PHE A 238 1.53 7.15 15.16
N ILE A 239 0.94 6.22 15.92
CA ILE A 239 -0.47 6.31 16.34
C ILE A 239 -0.70 7.56 17.19
N ARG A 240 0.21 7.85 18.13
CA ARG A 240 0.16 9.06 18.96
C ARG A 240 0.24 10.35 18.13
N THR A 241 1.00 10.34 17.04
CA THR A 241 1.04 11.49 16.11
C THR A 241 -0.34 11.78 15.52
N PHE A 242 -1.12 10.75 15.19
CA PHE A 242 -2.50 10.94 14.72
C PHE A 242 -3.41 11.53 15.81
N LEU A 243 -3.31 11.04 17.04
CA LEU A 243 -4.05 11.58 18.20
C LEU A 243 -3.71 13.05 18.44
N THR A 244 -2.42 13.40 18.43
CA THR A 244 -1.94 14.77 18.57
C THR A 244 -2.47 15.68 17.45
N VAL A 245 -2.49 15.20 16.21
CA VAL A 245 -3.05 15.95 15.07
C VAL A 245 -4.57 16.13 15.22
N MET A 246 -5.29 15.15 15.75
CA MET A 246 -6.73 15.28 16.04
C MET A 246 -6.98 16.31 17.15
N LEU A 247 -6.20 16.29 18.22
CA LEU A 247 -6.27 17.28 19.30
C LEU A 247 -5.94 18.70 18.82
N LYS A 248 -4.95 18.87 17.93
CA LYS A 248 -4.60 20.19 17.35
C LYS A 248 -5.66 20.74 16.39
N ASN A 249 -6.42 19.87 15.72
CA ASN A 249 -7.48 20.24 14.78
C ASN A 249 -8.87 20.37 15.43
N GLU A 250 -8.94 20.42 16.77
CA GLU A 250 -10.18 20.44 17.57
C GLU A 250 -11.15 21.58 17.24
N ASN A 251 -10.67 22.68 16.65
CA ASN A 251 -11.50 23.83 16.29
C ASN A 251 -12.19 23.69 14.94
N ASN A 252 -11.82 22.70 14.13
CA ASN A 252 -12.31 22.56 12.76
C ASN A 252 -13.47 21.58 12.61
N LYS A 253 -13.82 20.79 13.64
CA LYS A 253 -14.92 19.80 13.60
C LYS A 253 -15.64 19.64 14.93
N GLU A 254 -16.97 19.69 14.92
CA GLU A 254 -17.82 19.56 16.13
C GLU A 254 -17.73 18.17 16.77
N GLU A 255 -17.57 17.10 15.98
CA GLU A 255 -17.42 15.71 16.47
C GLU A 255 -16.16 15.49 17.32
N LEU A 256 -15.09 16.24 17.05
CA LEU A 256 -13.85 16.20 17.83
C LEU A 256 -14.01 16.89 19.19
N ARG A 257 -14.84 17.94 19.25
CA ARG A 257 -15.14 18.63 20.51
C ARG A 257 -15.94 17.75 21.47
N ALA A 258 -16.90 16.99 20.94
CA ALA A 258 -17.71 16.06 21.73
C ALA A 258 -16.91 14.89 22.34
N ASN A 259 -15.83 14.47 21.68
CA ASN A 259 -14.99 13.33 22.13
C ASN A 259 -13.63 13.75 22.68
N LYS A 260 -13.42 15.04 22.96
CA LYS A 260 -12.11 15.59 23.35
C LYS A 260 -11.51 14.88 24.57
N GLU A 261 -12.28 14.71 25.63
CA GLU A 261 -11.83 14.07 26.87
C GLU A 261 -11.40 12.61 26.61
N LYS A 262 -12.15 11.87 25.79
CA LYS A 262 -11.81 10.49 25.42
C LYS A 262 -10.53 10.41 24.58
N ILE A 263 -10.33 11.35 23.66
CA ILE A 263 -9.11 11.42 22.84
C ILE A 263 -7.90 11.79 23.71
N GLN A 264 -8.07 12.67 24.70
CA GLN A 264 -7.02 13.04 25.65
C GLN A 264 -6.62 11.85 26.53
N ILE A 265 -7.60 11.11 27.07
CA ILE A 265 -7.36 9.87 27.83
C ILE A 265 -6.61 8.85 26.95
N LEU A 266 -7.01 8.72 25.68
CA LEU A 266 -6.34 7.81 24.75
C LEU A 266 -4.91 8.25 24.43
N ASP A 267 -4.66 9.54 24.20
CA ASP A 267 -3.29 10.08 24.00
C ASP A 267 -2.40 9.84 25.23
N GLU A 268 -2.95 10.01 26.43
CA GLU A 268 -2.25 9.74 27.69
C GLU A 268 -1.88 8.26 27.83
N ILE A 269 -2.81 7.35 27.52
CA ILE A 269 -2.55 5.90 27.50
C ILE A 269 -1.40 5.58 26.54
N PHE A 270 -1.43 6.11 25.31
CA PHE A 270 -0.38 5.87 24.31
C PHE A 270 0.97 6.49 24.74
N ARG A 271 0.96 7.64 25.42
CA ARG A 271 2.18 8.25 26.00
C ARG A 271 2.79 7.34 27.06
N LEU A 272 1.99 6.82 27.99
CA LEU A 272 2.46 5.93 29.04
C LEU A 272 2.92 4.57 28.47
N ALA A 273 2.25 4.07 27.43
CA ALA A 273 2.68 2.86 26.72
C ALA A 273 4.09 3.01 26.11
N ILE A 274 4.44 4.18 25.60
CA ILE A 274 5.79 4.47 25.10
C ILE A 274 6.84 4.30 26.21
N LEU A 275 6.60 4.87 27.41
CA LEU A 275 7.51 4.75 28.55
C LEU A 275 7.69 3.28 28.99
N ILE A 276 6.60 2.51 29.00
CA ILE A 276 6.61 1.09 29.34
C ILE A 276 7.45 0.30 28.33
N PHE A 277 7.26 0.54 27.03
CA PHE A 277 8.03 -0.16 25.98
C PHE A 277 9.50 0.24 25.93
N GLN A 278 9.82 1.49 26.26
CA GLN A 278 11.21 1.97 26.37
C GLN A 278 11.87 1.59 27.71
N LYS A 279 11.10 1.09 28.67
CA LYS A 279 11.56 0.76 30.04
C LYS A 279 12.20 1.97 30.73
N GLU A 280 11.63 3.16 30.52
CA GLU A 280 12.12 4.39 31.13
C GLU A 280 11.67 4.48 32.59
N VAL A 281 12.42 3.84 33.49
CA VAL A 281 12.04 3.62 34.89
C VAL A 281 11.75 4.91 35.63
N LEU A 282 12.69 5.85 35.58
CA LEU A 282 12.60 7.11 36.31
C LEU A 282 11.39 7.93 35.86
N GLU A 283 11.13 7.99 34.55
CA GLU A 283 10.03 8.78 34.01
C GLU A 283 8.68 8.14 34.32
N PHE A 284 8.57 6.82 34.20
CA PHE A 284 7.33 6.12 34.49
C PHE A 284 6.98 6.14 35.99
N GLU A 285 7.96 6.03 36.89
CA GLU A 285 7.73 6.14 38.33
C GLU A 285 7.25 7.52 38.77
N VAL A 286 7.80 8.58 38.16
CA VAL A 286 7.31 9.96 38.38
C VAL A 286 5.85 10.10 37.95
N GLU A 287 5.45 9.44 36.85
CA GLU A 287 4.06 9.42 36.41
C GLU A 287 3.16 8.59 37.34
N LEU A 288 3.66 7.46 37.87
CA LEU A 288 2.96 6.68 38.89
C LEU A 288 2.73 7.49 40.19
N ASP A 289 3.69 8.33 40.59
CA ASP A 289 3.55 9.18 41.79
C ASP A 289 2.50 10.28 41.62
N LYS A 290 2.37 10.83 40.40
CA LYS A 290 1.30 11.80 40.07
C LYS A 290 -0.09 11.18 40.14
N GLY A 291 -0.18 9.87 39.88
CA GLY A 291 -1.42 9.11 39.85
C GLY A 291 -2.17 9.26 38.54
N PHE A 292 -2.93 8.22 38.18
CA PHE A 292 -3.70 8.15 36.93
C PHE A 292 -5.20 8.24 37.19
N SER A 293 -5.96 8.64 36.17
CA SER A 293 -7.40 8.43 36.17
C SER A 293 -7.72 6.93 36.16
N LYS A 294 -8.90 6.54 36.65
CA LYS A 294 -9.31 5.12 36.74
C LYS A 294 -9.30 4.41 35.39
N GLU A 295 -9.69 5.09 34.32
CA GLU A 295 -9.67 4.54 32.96
C GLU A 295 -8.24 4.29 32.46
N VAL A 296 -7.34 5.24 32.68
CA VAL A 296 -5.92 5.11 32.30
C VAL A 296 -5.27 3.99 33.12
N ALA A 297 -5.51 3.95 34.44
CA ALA A 297 -4.97 2.93 35.33
C ALA A 297 -5.39 1.51 34.92
N ASN A 298 -6.66 1.30 34.54
CA ASN A 298 -7.15 0.01 34.07
C ASN A 298 -6.42 -0.46 32.80
N MET A 299 -6.21 0.46 31.85
CA MET A 299 -5.57 0.13 30.59
C MET A 299 -4.07 -0.15 30.77
N ILE A 300 -3.40 0.68 31.58
CA ILE A 300 -1.99 0.51 31.89
C ILE A 300 -1.76 -0.78 32.69
N TYR A 301 -2.66 -1.14 33.60
CA TYR A 301 -2.60 -2.42 34.29
C TYR A 301 -2.63 -3.61 33.31
N ALA A 302 -3.57 -3.61 32.36
CA ALA A 302 -3.68 -4.66 31.35
C ALA A 302 -2.44 -4.71 30.43
N LEU A 303 -1.90 -3.54 30.07
CA LEU A 303 -0.69 -3.46 29.27
C LEU A 303 0.54 -4.00 30.02
N LEU A 304 0.70 -3.65 31.30
CA LEU A 304 1.78 -4.17 32.15
C LEU A 304 1.67 -5.68 32.37
N GLU A 305 0.46 -6.21 32.51
CA GLU A 305 0.22 -7.66 32.59
C GLU A 305 0.70 -8.37 31.33
N LYS A 306 0.31 -7.86 30.16
CA LYS A 306 0.79 -8.38 28.87
C LYS A 306 2.32 -8.28 28.75
N SER A 307 2.91 -7.12 29.06
CA SER A 307 4.36 -6.92 28.98
C SER A 307 5.13 -7.82 29.94
N GLN A 308 4.58 -8.10 31.12
CA GLN A 308 5.17 -9.04 32.08
C GLN A 308 5.15 -10.48 31.55
N GLU A 309 4.05 -10.92 30.93
CA GLU A 309 3.93 -12.26 30.34
C GLU A 309 4.88 -12.47 29.13
N GLU A 310 5.14 -11.42 28.37
CA GLU A 310 6.03 -11.46 27.20
C GLU A 310 7.52 -11.37 27.57
N THR A 311 7.85 -11.04 28.83
CA THR A 311 9.22 -10.81 29.28
C THR A 311 9.90 -12.11 29.69
N THR A 312 11.12 -12.33 29.20
CA THR A 312 11.97 -13.48 29.56
C THR A 312 13.05 -13.17 30.59
N ASN A 313 13.29 -11.89 30.90
CA ASN A 313 14.29 -11.43 31.85
C ASN A 313 13.68 -11.23 33.25
N GLU A 314 14.34 -11.77 34.28
CA GLU A 314 13.87 -11.68 35.67
C GLU A 314 13.85 -10.24 36.21
N GLU A 315 14.84 -9.41 35.87
CA GLU A 315 14.90 -8.01 36.34
C GLU A 315 13.75 -7.17 35.78
N ASP A 316 13.51 -7.30 34.47
CA ASP A 316 12.38 -6.66 33.79
C ASP A 316 11.03 -7.17 34.35
N GLY A 317 10.95 -8.46 34.67
CA GLY A 317 9.76 -9.08 35.26
C GLY A 317 9.44 -8.54 36.66
N ILE A 318 10.46 -8.29 37.49
CA ILE A 318 10.32 -7.66 38.80
C ILE A 318 9.87 -6.20 38.66
N MET A 319 10.48 -5.45 37.74
CA MET A 319 10.11 -4.06 37.45
C MET A 319 8.64 -3.95 37.02
N PHE A 320 8.20 -4.77 36.06
CA PHE A 320 6.80 -4.78 35.63
C PHE A 320 5.85 -5.22 36.76
N TRP A 321 6.27 -6.15 37.63
CA TRP A 321 5.49 -6.54 38.80
C TRP A 321 5.26 -5.35 39.75
N GLU A 322 6.30 -4.57 40.04
CA GLU A 322 6.20 -3.39 40.91
C GLU A 322 5.26 -2.34 40.31
N TRP A 323 5.45 -2.01 39.03
CA TRP A 323 4.59 -1.07 38.32
C TRP A 323 3.13 -1.54 38.28
N LYS A 324 2.91 -2.85 38.05
CA LYS A 324 1.58 -3.47 38.07
C LYS A 324 0.95 -3.38 39.45
N TYR A 325 1.72 -3.64 40.52
CA TYR A 325 1.24 -3.55 41.90
C TYR A 325 0.82 -2.11 42.25
N ARG A 326 1.65 -1.13 41.92
CA ARG A 326 1.36 0.30 42.16
C ARG A 326 0.13 0.76 41.37
N THR A 327 0.03 0.39 40.10
CA THR A 327 -1.13 0.71 39.25
C THR A 327 -2.42 0.05 39.78
N LYS A 328 -2.35 -1.19 40.27
CA LYS A 328 -3.50 -1.92 40.85
C LYS A 328 -4.13 -1.18 42.04
N ARG A 329 -3.31 -0.53 42.87
CA ARG A 329 -3.81 0.27 44.00
C ARG A 329 -4.64 1.46 43.55
N MET A 330 -4.35 2.02 42.37
CA MET A 330 -5.11 3.12 41.78
C MET A 330 -6.42 2.65 41.12
N VAL A 331 -6.44 1.42 40.62
CA VAL A 331 -7.66 0.79 40.07
C VAL A 331 -8.67 0.43 41.17
N ALA A 332 -8.17 0.02 42.33
CA ALA A 332 -8.98 -0.40 43.49
C ALA A 332 -9.44 0.76 44.38
N ALA A 333 -8.84 1.94 44.23
CA ALA A 333 -9.32 3.20 44.82
C ALA A 333 -10.52 3.75 44.02
#